data_AF-A0A226N518-F1
#
_entry.id   AF-A0A226N518-F1
#
_cell.length_a   1.000
_cell.length_b   1.000
_cell.length_c   1.000
_cell.angle_alpha   90.00
_cell.angle_beta   90.00
_cell.angle_gamma   90.00
#
_symmetry.space_group_name_H-M   'P 1'
#
loop_
_entity.id
_entity.type
_entity.pdbx_description
1 polymer ?
#
loop_
_entity_poly.entity_id
_entity_poly.type
_entity_poly.pdbx_seq_one_letter_code
_entity_poly.pdbx_strand_id
1 'polypeptide(L)'
;MLGEATGERRLLDTEDELSDIHSDSVPLEVRDWLASTFTREMGIVKRRPEEKPKFRSIVHAVQAGIFVERMYRRTSSMVGLAYPAEVIVTFKDVDKWSFDVFALNEASGEHSLKFMMYELFTRYDLLNRFKIPVPNLITFAETLEVGYSKYKNPYHNLIHAADVTQTVHYIMIHTGIMHWLTELEILAMIFAAAIHDYEHTGTTNNFHIQTRSDVAILYNDRSVLENHHVSAAYRLMQEEEMNILANLTKDDWRELRSLVIEMVLSTDMSGHFQQIKTMRHTLQQAEG
;
A
#
# COMPACT_ATOMS: atom_id res chain seq x y z
N MET A 1 13.52 -12.37 53.63
CA MET A 1 12.22 -12.05 53.01
C MET A 1 12.50 -11.58 51.60
N LEU A 2 12.40 -12.51 50.66
CA LEU A 2 12.55 -12.26 49.22
C LEU A 2 11.15 -11.95 48.70
N GLY A 3 10.94 -10.73 48.18
CA GLY A 3 9.69 -10.34 47.52
C GLY A 3 9.84 -10.54 46.02
N GLU A 4 9.15 -11.55 45.48
CA GLU A 4 8.95 -11.73 44.04
C GLU A 4 7.96 -10.68 43.53
N ALA A 5 8.39 -9.86 42.57
CA ALA A 5 7.51 -8.98 41.80
C ALA A 5 7.11 -9.72 40.52
N THR A 6 5.96 -10.39 40.53
CA THR A 6 5.33 -10.93 39.32
C THR A 6 4.71 -9.79 38.52
N GLY A 7 5.40 -9.33 37.49
CA GLY A 7 4.84 -8.43 36.49
C GLY A 7 3.89 -9.20 35.56
N GLU A 8 2.60 -9.20 35.88
CA GLU A 8 1.56 -9.60 34.93
C GLU A 8 1.56 -8.61 33.76
N ARG A 9 2.00 -9.08 32.60
CA ARG A 9 1.81 -8.38 31.32
C ARG A 9 0.32 -8.36 31.02
N ARG A 10 -0.29 -7.19 31.16
CA ARG A 10 -1.68 -6.92 30.75
C ARG A 10 -1.81 -7.24 29.25
N LEU A 11 -2.56 -8.30 28.95
CA LEU A 11 -3.01 -8.63 27.60
C LEU A 11 -3.74 -7.40 27.04
N LEU A 12 -3.34 -6.96 25.84
CA LEU A 12 -4.00 -5.86 25.14
C LEU A 12 -5.32 -6.41 24.61
N ASP A 13 -6.40 -5.99 25.27
CA ASP A 13 -7.76 -6.46 25.00
C ASP A 13 -8.26 -5.85 23.69
N THR A 14 -8.26 -6.64 22.62
CA THR A 14 -8.84 -6.28 21.32
C THR A 14 -10.34 -6.55 21.26
N GLU A 15 -10.91 -7.21 22.28
CA GLU A 15 -12.35 -7.43 22.39
C GLU A 15 -13.12 -6.14 22.75
N ASP A 16 -12.43 -5.19 23.38
CA ASP A 16 -13.02 -3.96 23.95
C ASP A 16 -13.47 -2.92 22.91
N GLU A 17 -13.09 -3.05 21.62
CA GLU A 17 -13.57 -2.14 20.55
C GLU A 17 -14.77 -2.71 19.77
N LEU A 18 -15.05 -4.01 19.90
CA LEU A 18 -16.26 -4.64 19.34
C LEU A 18 -17.44 -4.62 20.32
N SER A 19 -17.16 -4.48 21.63
CA SER A 19 -18.16 -4.35 22.70
C SER A 19 -18.96 -3.03 22.63
N ASP A 20 -18.39 -1.99 22.00
CA ASP A 20 -19.03 -0.68 21.78
C ASP A 20 -20.08 -0.69 20.64
N ILE A 21 -20.16 -1.77 19.85
CA ILE A 21 -21.22 -1.94 18.85
C ILE A 21 -22.49 -2.40 19.59
N HIS A 22 -23.50 -1.52 19.68
CA HIS A 22 -24.79 -1.86 20.28
C HIS A 22 -25.35 -3.17 19.68
N SER A 23 -25.26 -4.24 20.49
CA SER A 23 -25.59 -5.65 20.22
C SER A 23 -26.89 -5.88 19.44
N ASP A 24 -27.88 -5.01 19.64
CA ASP A 24 -29.24 -5.20 19.10
C ASP A 24 -29.43 -4.67 17.67
N SER A 25 -28.40 -4.05 17.08
CA SER A 25 -28.50 -3.36 15.78
C SER A 25 -27.76 -4.04 14.63
N VAL A 26 -26.94 -5.06 14.90
CA VAL A 26 -26.09 -5.72 13.89
C VAL A 26 -26.41 -7.22 13.81
N PRO A 27 -26.77 -7.75 12.62
CA PRO A 27 -27.02 -9.17 12.43
C PRO A 27 -25.83 -10.04 12.88
N LEU A 28 -26.11 -11.21 13.46
CA LEU A 28 -25.09 -12.16 13.95
C LEU A 28 -24.05 -12.50 12.86
N GLU A 29 -24.49 -12.70 11.63
CA GLU A 29 -23.61 -13.00 10.48
C GLU A 29 -22.58 -11.89 10.24
N VAL A 30 -22.98 -10.62 10.42
CA VAL A 30 -22.08 -9.46 10.27
C VAL A 30 -21.08 -9.43 11.42
N ARG A 31 -21.52 -9.74 12.65
CA ARG A 31 -20.65 -9.78 13.82
C ARG A 31 -19.58 -10.89 13.69
N ASP A 32 -20.00 -12.07 13.25
CA ASP A 32 -19.09 -13.20 13.06
C ASP A 32 -18.09 -12.93 11.91
N TRP A 33 -18.55 -12.27 10.85
CA TRP A 33 -17.67 -11.78 9.77
C TRP A 33 -16.67 -10.73 10.27
N LEU A 34 -17.12 -9.76 11.07
CA LEU A 34 -16.25 -8.75 11.67
C LEU A 34 -15.17 -9.38 12.56
N ALA A 35 -15.57 -10.32 13.42
CA ALA A 35 -14.63 -11.04 14.28
C ALA A 35 -13.59 -11.80 13.43
N SER A 36 -14.03 -12.58 12.45
CA SER A 36 -13.11 -13.38 11.63
C SER A 36 -12.19 -12.56 10.71
N THR A 37 -12.58 -11.35 10.35
CA THR A 37 -11.81 -10.48 9.43
C THR A 37 -10.87 -9.54 10.17
N PHE A 38 -11.30 -8.99 11.30
CA PHE A 38 -10.62 -7.89 11.99
C PHE A 38 -9.99 -8.27 13.33
N THR A 39 -10.23 -9.49 13.85
CA THR A 39 -9.64 -9.95 15.11
C THR A 39 -8.66 -11.09 14.87
N ARG A 40 -7.57 -11.12 15.65
CA ARG A 40 -6.47 -12.06 15.50
C ARG A 40 -6.45 -13.04 16.68
N GLU A 41 -6.32 -14.34 16.43
CA GLU A 41 -5.79 -15.24 17.46
C GLU A 41 -4.28 -14.94 17.63
N MET A 42 -3.89 -14.43 18.81
CA MET A 42 -2.62 -13.72 18.97
C MET A 42 -1.35 -14.59 18.81
N GLY A 43 -0.62 -14.40 17.71
CA GLY A 43 0.82 -14.61 17.62
C GLY A 43 1.59 -13.29 17.78
N ILE A 44 2.16 -13.01 18.96
CA ILE A 44 2.86 -11.75 19.28
C ILE A 44 3.93 -11.43 18.22
N VAL A 45 3.83 -10.26 17.58
CA VAL A 45 4.87 -9.63 16.78
C VAL A 45 5.53 -8.57 17.65
N LYS A 46 6.84 -8.71 17.87
CA LYS A 46 7.63 -7.79 18.69
C LYS A 46 8.00 -6.58 17.83
N ARG A 47 7.30 -5.44 17.97
CA ARG A 47 7.70 -4.18 17.35
C ARG A 47 9.07 -3.73 17.88
N ARG A 48 9.91 -3.20 16.97
CA ARG A 48 11.14 -2.48 17.35
C ARG A 48 10.76 -1.15 18.02
N PRO A 49 11.65 -0.57 18.86
CA PRO A 49 11.37 0.71 19.51
C PRO A 49 11.11 1.79 18.46
N GLU A 50 9.99 2.48 18.57
CA GLU A 50 9.64 3.64 17.72
C GLU A 50 10.70 4.74 17.94
N GLU A 51 11.40 5.13 16.87
CA GLU A 51 12.08 6.41 16.86
C GLU A 51 11.03 7.52 16.85
N LYS A 52 11.13 8.47 17.79
CA LYS A 52 10.23 9.62 17.85
C LYS A 52 10.16 10.32 16.47
N PRO A 53 8.97 10.67 15.96
CA PRO A 53 8.86 11.44 14.72
C PRO A 53 9.62 12.75 14.89
N LYS A 54 10.72 12.91 14.15
CA LYS A 54 11.46 14.17 14.11
C LYS A 54 10.64 15.13 13.27
N PHE A 55 10.11 16.18 13.89
CA PHE A 55 9.51 17.31 13.17
C PHE A 55 10.49 17.77 12.07
N ARG A 56 10.10 17.56 10.81
CA ARG A 56 10.96 17.86 9.65
C ARG A 56 11.06 19.37 9.47
N SER A 57 12.26 19.85 9.15
CA SER A 57 12.54 21.28 9.11
C SER A 57 11.79 21.99 7.97
N ILE A 58 11.58 23.30 8.12
CA ILE A 58 10.99 24.21 7.12
C ILE A 58 11.61 24.03 5.71
N VAL A 59 12.87 23.59 5.63
CA VAL A 59 13.58 23.32 4.38
C VAL A 59 12.88 22.23 3.55
N HIS A 60 12.38 21.16 4.18
CA HIS A 60 11.68 20.09 3.47
C HIS A 60 10.32 20.55 2.93
N ALA A 61 9.57 21.34 3.70
CA ALA A 61 8.31 21.91 3.25
C ALA A 61 8.50 22.86 2.03
N VAL A 62 9.59 23.65 2.04
CA VAL A 62 9.96 24.50 0.90
C VAL A 62 10.36 23.66 -0.32
N GLN A 63 11.17 22.60 -0.13
CA GLN A 63 11.54 21.69 -1.21
C GLN A 63 10.32 20.98 -1.82
N ALA A 64 9.38 20.54 -0.98
CA ALA A 64 8.14 19.92 -1.42
C ALA A 64 7.21 20.92 -2.13
N GLY A 65 7.18 22.19 -1.71
CA GLY A 65 6.46 23.26 -2.43
C GLY A 65 7.02 23.50 -3.84
N ILE A 66 8.35 23.54 -4.00
CA ILE A 66 9.03 23.67 -5.30
C ILE A 66 8.75 22.46 -6.20
N PHE A 67 8.70 21.26 -5.61
CA PHE A 67 8.39 20.03 -6.32
C PHE A 67 6.97 20.06 -6.92
N VAL A 68 5.97 20.49 -6.14
CA VAL A 68 4.58 20.63 -6.64
C VAL A 68 4.47 21.65 -7.77
N GLU A 69 5.18 22.78 -7.67
CA GLU A 69 5.18 23.76 -8.76
C GLU A 69 5.79 23.20 -10.06
N ARG A 70 6.76 22.29 -9.97
CA ARG A 70 7.33 21.59 -11.14
C ARG A 70 6.37 20.53 -11.71
N MET A 71 5.62 19.83 -10.86
CA MET A 71 4.60 18.85 -11.27
C MET A 71 3.54 19.50 -12.15
N TYR A 72 3.02 20.67 -11.76
CA TYR A 72 2.04 21.41 -12.57
C TYR A 72 2.60 22.04 -13.86
N ARG A 73 3.93 22.14 -14.00
CA ARG A 73 4.59 22.76 -15.17
C ARG A 73 5.07 21.77 -16.23
N ARG A 74 5.22 20.47 -15.91
CA ARG A 74 5.69 19.46 -16.87
C ARG A 74 4.54 18.60 -17.38
N THR A 75 3.92 19.06 -18.48
CA THR A 75 3.31 18.16 -19.46
C THR A 75 4.28 18.11 -20.65
N SER A 76 4.67 16.91 -21.07
CA SER A 76 5.55 16.60 -22.23
C SER A 76 7.07 16.57 -21.97
N SER A 77 7.60 15.35 -21.89
CA SER A 77 8.86 14.98 -22.54
C SER A 77 8.66 13.64 -23.28
N MET A 78 9.01 13.60 -24.57
CA MET A 78 8.54 12.64 -25.58
C MET A 78 9.43 11.38 -25.74
N VAL A 79 9.84 10.73 -24.65
CA VAL A 79 10.43 9.39 -24.70
C VAL A 79 9.74 8.54 -23.63
N GLY A 80 8.57 8.02 -23.96
CA GLY A 80 7.66 7.44 -22.96
C GLY A 80 6.59 6.52 -23.57
N LEU A 81 5.82 5.89 -22.69
CA LEU A 81 4.65 5.09 -23.08
C LEU A 81 3.66 5.97 -23.87
N ALA A 82 3.25 5.53 -25.05
CA ALA A 82 2.24 6.24 -25.83
C ALA A 82 0.84 5.95 -25.27
N TYR A 83 0.06 6.99 -24.98
CA TYR A 83 -1.28 6.84 -24.42
C TYR A 83 -2.31 6.81 -25.56
N PRO A 84 -3.23 5.83 -25.56
CA PRO A 84 -4.45 5.92 -26.37
C PRO A 84 -5.23 7.19 -26.05
N ALA A 85 -5.95 7.75 -27.02
CA ALA A 85 -6.68 9.01 -26.85
C ALA A 85 -7.74 8.90 -25.74
N GLU A 86 -8.38 7.74 -25.64
CA GLU A 86 -9.38 7.41 -24.63
C GLU A 86 -8.77 7.41 -23.22
N VAL A 87 -7.55 6.87 -23.07
CA VAL A 87 -6.80 6.89 -21.81
C VAL A 87 -6.41 8.32 -21.40
N ILE A 88 -6.05 9.18 -22.36
CA ILE A 88 -5.78 10.60 -22.08
C ILE A 88 -7.04 11.29 -21.55
N VAL A 89 -8.22 10.92 -22.05
CA VAL A 89 -9.49 11.50 -21.60
C VAL A 89 -9.79 11.11 -20.15
N THR A 90 -9.63 9.84 -19.78
CA THR A 90 -9.90 9.38 -18.40
C THR A 90 -8.96 10.05 -17.39
N PHE A 91 -7.67 10.21 -17.72
CA PHE A 91 -6.70 10.84 -16.83
C PHE A 91 -6.92 12.33 -16.55
N LYS A 92 -7.84 13.02 -17.24
CA LYS A 92 -8.23 14.39 -16.89
C LYS A 92 -8.80 14.50 -15.48
N ASP A 93 -9.39 13.42 -14.98
CA ASP A 93 -10.06 13.37 -13.69
C ASP A 93 -9.27 12.60 -12.63
N VAL A 94 -8.01 12.23 -12.90
CA VAL A 94 -7.19 11.41 -11.99
C VAL A 94 -6.89 12.06 -10.64
N ASP A 95 -6.99 13.39 -10.55
CA ASP A 95 -6.85 14.12 -9.28
C ASP A 95 -8.15 14.08 -8.44
N LYS A 96 -9.25 13.53 -8.96
CA LYS A 96 -10.57 13.60 -8.33
C LYS A 96 -10.90 12.29 -7.60
N TRP A 97 -11.70 12.41 -6.55
CA TRP A 97 -12.27 11.26 -5.84
C TRP A 97 -13.23 10.46 -6.74
N SER A 98 -13.87 11.15 -7.67
CA SER A 98 -14.81 10.57 -8.63
C SER A 98 -14.11 9.98 -9.87
N PHE A 99 -12.80 9.72 -9.82
CA PHE A 99 -12.09 9.10 -10.91
C PHE A 99 -12.68 7.71 -11.21
N ASP A 100 -12.97 7.44 -12.48
CA ASP A 100 -13.57 6.18 -12.91
C ASP A 100 -12.46 5.22 -13.38
N VAL A 101 -12.01 4.35 -12.46
CA VAL A 101 -11.01 3.33 -12.74
C VAL A 101 -11.50 2.27 -13.73
N PHE A 102 -12.82 2.02 -13.81
CA PHE A 102 -13.38 1.08 -14.78
C PHE A 102 -13.32 1.65 -16.19
N ALA A 103 -13.63 2.94 -16.35
CA ALA A 103 -13.46 3.64 -17.61
C ALA A 103 -11.99 3.66 -18.05
N LEU A 104 -11.04 3.84 -17.12
CA LEU A 104 -9.61 3.68 -17.44
C LEU A 104 -9.29 2.26 -17.90
N ASN A 105 -9.84 1.24 -17.23
CA ASN A 105 -9.57 -0.15 -17.59
C ASN A 105 -10.09 -0.49 -19.00
N GLU A 106 -11.29 -0.05 -19.35
CA GLU A 106 -11.83 -0.21 -20.70
C GLU A 106 -11.00 0.55 -21.74
N ALA A 107 -10.71 1.83 -21.49
CA ALA A 107 -9.94 2.69 -22.40
C ALA A 107 -8.51 2.19 -22.65
N SER A 108 -7.91 1.53 -21.66
CA SER A 108 -6.54 1.01 -21.73
C SER A 108 -6.43 -0.40 -22.32
N GLY A 109 -7.55 -1.06 -22.63
CA GLY A 109 -7.56 -2.45 -23.08
C GLY A 109 -7.16 -3.42 -21.97
N GLU A 110 -7.73 -3.25 -20.77
CA GLU A 110 -7.46 -4.05 -19.57
C GLU A 110 -6.06 -3.87 -18.96
N HIS A 111 -5.51 -2.66 -19.09
CA HIS A 111 -4.18 -2.30 -18.59
C HIS A 111 -4.20 -1.11 -17.59
N SER A 112 -5.27 -1.00 -16.78
CA SER A 112 -5.46 0.17 -15.91
C SER A 112 -4.31 0.37 -14.91
N LEU A 113 -3.73 -0.70 -14.37
CA LEU A 113 -2.64 -0.60 -13.38
C LEU A 113 -1.35 -0.10 -14.04
N LYS A 114 -0.98 -0.63 -15.21
CA LYS A 114 0.20 -0.20 -15.98
C LYS A 114 0.14 1.30 -16.28
N PHE A 115 -0.98 1.76 -16.81
CA PHE A 115 -1.15 3.17 -17.14
C PHE A 115 -1.18 4.04 -15.89
N MET A 116 -1.85 3.61 -14.80
CA MET A 116 -1.88 4.35 -13.54
C MET A 116 -0.47 4.48 -12.93
N MET A 117 0.30 3.39 -12.88
CA MET A 117 1.68 3.40 -12.40
C MET A 117 2.54 4.35 -13.24
N TYR A 118 2.48 4.24 -14.57
CA TYR A 118 3.28 5.08 -15.45
C TYR A 118 2.91 6.56 -15.33
N GLU A 119 1.62 6.88 -15.23
CA GLU A 119 1.11 8.25 -15.03
C GLU A 119 1.64 8.85 -13.74
N LEU A 120 1.49 8.16 -12.61
CA LEU A 120 1.89 8.68 -11.32
C LEU A 120 3.42 8.75 -11.16
N PHE A 121 4.16 7.76 -11.69
CA PHE A 121 5.62 7.81 -11.69
C PHE A 121 6.17 8.98 -12.51
N THR A 122 5.52 9.30 -13.62
CA THR A 122 5.88 10.44 -14.47
C THR A 122 5.51 11.76 -13.78
N ARG A 123 4.28 11.85 -13.28
CA ARG A 123 3.73 13.06 -12.65
C ARG A 123 4.54 13.50 -11.44
N TYR A 124 4.92 12.56 -10.59
CA TYR A 124 5.76 12.83 -9.43
C TYR A 124 7.28 12.87 -9.76
N ASP A 125 7.67 12.95 -11.04
CA ASP A 125 9.07 12.99 -11.51
C ASP A 125 9.95 11.83 -10.98
N LEU A 126 9.34 10.73 -10.53
CA LEU A 126 10.01 9.61 -9.86
C LEU A 126 10.94 8.88 -10.83
N LEU A 127 10.54 8.80 -12.10
CA LEU A 127 11.35 8.22 -13.18
C LEU A 127 12.71 8.90 -13.28
N ASN A 128 12.71 10.23 -13.34
CA ASN A 128 13.95 11.00 -13.45
C ASN A 128 14.71 11.01 -12.12
N ARG A 129 13.99 11.21 -11.01
CA ARG A 129 14.59 11.34 -9.68
C ARG A 129 15.38 10.11 -9.24
N PHE A 130 14.82 8.93 -9.52
CA PHE A 130 15.40 7.64 -9.15
C PHE A 130 16.02 6.90 -10.33
N LYS A 131 16.08 7.54 -11.51
CA LYS A 131 16.64 6.99 -12.75
C LYS A 131 16.00 5.63 -13.09
N ILE A 132 14.69 5.52 -12.94
CA ILE A 132 13.95 4.29 -13.24
C ILE A 132 13.90 4.12 -14.75
N PRO A 133 14.46 3.04 -15.33
CA PRO A 133 14.36 2.80 -16.76
C PRO A 133 12.89 2.60 -17.16
N VAL A 134 12.40 3.40 -18.10
CA VAL A 134 11.01 3.29 -18.60
C VAL A 134 10.69 1.88 -19.13
N PRO A 135 11.56 1.21 -19.90
CA PRO A 135 11.31 -0.17 -20.31
C PRO A 135 11.09 -1.11 -19.12
N ASN A 136 11.91 -0.98 -18.07
CA ASN A 136 11.78 -1.81 -16.88
C ASN A 136 10.45 -1.59 -16.17
N LEU A 137 9.99 -0.34 -16.08
CA LEU A 137 8.69 -0.04 -15.49
C LEU A 137 7.54 -0.66 -16.28
N ILE A 138 7.58 -0.57 -17.61
CA ILE A 138 6.56 -1.15 -18.48
C ILE A 138 6.53 -2.68 -18.31
N THR A 139 7.69 -3.35 -18.43
CA THR A 139 7.78 -4.82 -18.30
C THR A 139 7.38 -5.29 -16.90
N PHE A 140 7.80 -4.58 -15.85
CA PHE A 140 7.38 -4.87 -14.48
C PHE A 140 5.85 -4.76 -14.34
N ALA A 141 5.26 -3.65 -14.78
CA ALA A 141 3.83 -3.40 -14.62
C ALA A 141 2.97 -4.38 -15.43
N GLU A 142 3.38 -4.75 -16.65
CA GLU A 142 2.70 -5.77 -17.44
C GLU A 142 2.75 -7.15 -16.77
N THR A 143 3.90 -7.51 -16.19
CA THR A 143 4.03 -8.77 -15.43
C THR A 143 3.20 -8.74 -14.15
N LEU A 144 3.13 -7.58 -13.49
CA LEU A 144 2.30 -7.36 -12.32
C LEU A 144 0.81 -7.58 -12.63
N GLU A 145 0.31 -7.02 -13.74
CA GLU A 145 -1.08 -7.21 -14.21
C GLU A 145 -1.39 -8.69 -14.52
N VAL A 146 -0.45 -9.41 -15.11
CA VAL A 146 -0.57 -10.86 -15.34
C VAL A 146 -0.73 -11.62 -14.02
N GLY A 147 0.08 -11.30 -13.00
CA GLY A 147 -0.05 -11.97 -11.70
C GLY A 147 -1.33 -11.60 -10.94
N TYR A 148 -1.83 -10.37 -11.09
CA TYR A 148 -3.17 -9.99 -10.60
C TYR A 148 -4.30 -10.80 -11.29
N SER A 149 -4.11 -11.15 -12.56
CA SER A 149 -5.10 -11.90 -13.36
C SER A 149 -5.02 -13.42 -13.17
N LYS A 150 -3.98 -13.92 -12.49
CA LYS A 150 -3.66 -15.34 -12.31
C LYS A 150 -4.84 -16.18 -11.80
N TYR A 151 -5.59 -15.66 -10.83
CA TYR A 151 -6.71 -16.37 -10.19
C TYR A 151 -8.09 -15.92 -10.69
N LYS A 152 -8.15 -14.99 -11.64
CA LYS A 152 -9.40 -14.45 -12.22
C LYS A 152 -10.38 -13.96 -11.15
N ASN A 153 -9.85 -13.22 -10.17
CA ASN A 153 -10.65 -12.72 -9.06
C ASN A 153 -11.65 -11.66 -9.53
N PRO A 154 -12.89 -11.68 -9.03
CA PRO A 154 -13.86 -10.63 -9.33
C PRO A 154 -13.49 -9.27 -8.71
N TYR A 155 -12.77 -9.26 -7.58
CA TYR A 155 -12.42 -8.04 -6.83
C TYR A 155 -10.91 -7.79 -6.75
N HIS A 156 -10.15 -8.66 -6.07
CA HIS A 156 -8.69 -8.51 -5.90
C HIS A 156 -7.93 -8.77 -7.21
N ASN A 157 -8.06 -7.85 -8.16
CA ASN A 157 -7.49 -7.88 -9.51
C ASN A 157 -6.80 -6.54 -9.83
N LEU A 158 -6.31 -6.39 -11.06
CA LEU A 158 -5.53 -5.21 -11.45
C LEU A 158 -6.33 -3.90 -11.38
N ILE A 159 -7.67 -3.95 -11.51
CA ILE A 159 -8.54 -2.77 -11.44
C ILE A 159 -8.55 -2.25 -10.00
N HIS A 160 -8.71 -3.14 -9.02
CA HIS A 160 -8.63 -2.81 -7.60
C HIS A 160 -7.24 -2.24 -7.23
N ALA A 161 -6.16 -2.82 -7.74
CA ALA A 161 -4.82 -2.28 -7.52
C ALA A 161 -4.66 -0.86 -8.10
N ALA A 162 -5.19 -0.62 -9.30
CA ALA A 162 -5.18 0.70 -9.93
C ALA A 162 -6.00 1.72 -9.14
N ASP A 163 -7.16 1.31 -8.62
CA ASP A 163 -8.07 2.13 -7.81
C ASP A 163 -7.42 2.57 -6.49
N VAL A 164 -6.84 1.62 -5.74
CA VAL A 164 -6.11 1.91 -4.50
C VAL A 164 -4.92 2.83 -4.77
N THR A 165 -4.18 2.61 -5.86
CA THR A 165 -3.04 3.45 -6.24
C THR A 165 -3.48 4.89 -6.55
N GLN A 166 -4.57 5.07 -7.28
CA GLN A 166 -5.13 6.40 -7.56
C GLN A 166 -5.70 7.06 -6.30
N THR A 167 -6.37 6.30 -5.43
CA THR A 167 -6.92 6.79 -4.17
C THR A 167 -5.82 7.28 -3.23
N VAL A 168 -4.70 6.55 -3.14
CA VAL A 168 -3.51 7.01 -2.40
C VAL A 168 -2.97 8.32 -2.98
N HIS A 169 -2.92 8.44 -4.31
CA HIS A 169 -2.59 9.71 -4.97
C HIS A 169 -3.57 10.84 -4.60
N TYR A 170 -4.88 10.60 -4.67
CA TYR A 170 -5.89 11.57 -4.27
C TYR A 170 -5.68 12.06 -2.83
N ILE A 171 -5.53 11.13 -1.88
CA ILE A 171 -5.35 11.46 -0.46
C ILE A 171 -4.09 12.33 -0.28
N MET A 172 -3.00 11.97 -0.97
CA MET A 172 -1.75 12.71 -0.93
C MET A 172 -1.91 14.18 -1.35
N ILE A 173 -2.57 14.42 -2.49
CA ILE A 173 -2.71 15.77 -3.05
C ILE A 173 -3.78 16.58 -2.31
N HIS A 174 -4.92 15.99 -1.96
CA HIS A 174 -6.05 16.72 -1.40
C HIS A 174 -5.85 17.13 0.05
N THR A 175 -5.17 16.30 0.83
CA THR A 175 -4.84 16.63 2.22
C THR A 175 -3.59 17.50 2.34
N GLY A 176 -2.78 17.58 1.28
CA GLY A 176 -1.48 18.23 1.29
C GLY A 176 -0.40 17.47 2.06
N ILE A 177 -0.67 16.23 2.53
CA ILE A 177 0.33 15.40 3.23
C ILE A 177 1.57 15.16 2.37
N MET A 178 1.43 15.15 1.04
CA MET A 178 2.55 15.06 0.11
C MET A 178 3.66 16.09 0.36
N HIS A 179 3.33 17.26 0.93
CA HIS A 179 4.32 18.30 1.25
C HIS A 179 5.24 17.95 2.43
N TRP A 180 4.88 16.92 3.19
CA TRP A 180 5.61 16.43 4.36
C TRP A 180 6.42 15.17 4.06
N LEU A 181 6.27 14.64 2.85
CA LEU A 181 6.85 13.40 2.38
C LEU A 181 8.04 13.67 1.46
N THR A 182 9.05 12.83 1.58
CA THR A 182 10.18 12.78 0.65
C THR A 182 9.75 12.10 -0.65
N GLU A 183 10.52 12.32 -1.72
CA GLU A 183 10.28 11.66 -3.01
C GLU A 183 10.36 10.12 -2.88
N LEU A 184 11.18 9.61 -1.94
CA LEU A 184 11.33 8.17 -1.69
C LEU A 184 10.09 7.60 -1.00
N GLU A 185 9.51 8.33 -0.05
CA GLU A 185 8.24 7.95 0.60
C GLU A 185 7.07 8.00 -0.37
N ILE A 186 7.03 9.00 -1.27
CA ILE A 186 6.02 9.06 -2.34
C ILE A 186 6.15 7.85 -3.26
N LEU A 187 7.38 7.52 -3.69
CA LEU A 187 7.64 6.30 -4.47
C LEU A 187 7.18 5.05 -3.71
N ALA A 188 7.52 4.94 -2.42
CA ALA A 188 7.16 3.80 -1.60
C ALA A 188 5.64 3.65 -1.45
N MET A 189 4.88 4.73 -1.25
CA MET A 189 3.42 4.66 -1.10
C MET A 189 2.73 4.23 -2.39
N ILE A 190 3.10 4.82 -3.53
CA ILE A 190 2.52 4.46 -4.83
C ILE A 190 2.88 3.01 -5.17
N PHE A 191 4.14 2.63 -4.96
CA PHE A 191 4.60 1.28 -5.22
C PHE A 191 3.92 0.24 -4.31
N ALA A 192 3.79 0.53 -3.01
CA ALA A 192 3.09 -0.36 -2.07
C ALA A 192 1.62 -0.54 -2.46
N ALA A 193 0.91 0.54 -2.79
CA ALA A 193 -0.47 0.49 -3.26
C ALA A 193 -0.62 -0.37 -4.52
N ALA A 194 0.30 -0.23 -5.48
CA ALA A 194 0.26 -0.96 -6.74
C ALA A 194 0.48 -2.49 -6.57
N ILE A 195 1.21 -2.92 -5.53
CA ILE A 195 1.55 -4.34 -5.33
C ILE A 195 0.78 -5.02 -4.20
N HIS A 196 -0.04 -4.28 -3.45
CA HIS A 196 -0.51 -4.72 -2.11
C HIS A 196 -1.29 -6.03 -2.11
N ASP A 197 -1.89 -6.40 -3.24
CA ASP A 197 -2.72 -7.60 -3.44
C ASP A 197 -2.18 -8.51 -4.56
N TYR A 198 -0.90 -8.37 -4.92
CA TYR A 198 -0.32 -9.08 -6.05
C TYR A 198 -0.41 -10.61 -5.92
N GLU A 199 -0.96 -11.29 -6.92
CA GLU A 199 -1.28 -12.73 -6.90
C GLU A 199 -2.26 -13.19 -5.80
N HIS A 200 -3.18 -12.32 -5.35
CA HIS A 200 -4.24 -12.73 -4.43
C HIS A 200 -5.07 -13.90 -4.99
N THR A 201 -5.42 -14.86 -4.14
CA THR A 201 -6.09 -16.13 -4.51
C THR A 201 -7.62 -16.07 -4.56
N GLY A 202 -8.21 -14.88 -4.35
CA GLY A 202 -9.65 -14.72 -4.16
C GLY A 202 -10.21 -15.32 -2.86
N THR A 203 -9.37 -15.79 -1.94
CA THR A 203 -9.78 -16.36 -0.63
C THR A 203 -9.06 -15.66 0.52
N THR A 204 -9.56 -15.79 1.75
CA THR A 204 -9.03 -15.06 2.91
C THR A 204 -7.82 -15.76 3.56
N ASN A 205 -7.07 -15.02 4.38
CA ASN A 205 -6.02 -15.60 5.24
C ASN A 205 -6.55 -16.78 6.08
N ASN A 206 -7.75 -16.67 6.66
CA ASN A 206 -8.37 -17.76 7.43
C ASN A 206 -8.63 -19.00 6.55
N PHE A 207 -9.08 -18.84 5.31
CA PHE A 207 -9.23 -19.98 4.39
C PHE A 207 -7.89 -20.70 4.18
N HIS A 208 -6.81 -19.94 3.94
CA HIS A 208 -5.47 -20.49 3.76
C HIS A 208 -4.96 -21.26 4.98
N ILE A 209 -5.23 -20.77 6.19
CA ILE A 209 -4.86 -21.40 7.46
C ILE A 209 -5.68 -22.69 7.69
N GLN A 210 -7.01 -22.61 7.57
CA GLN A 210 -7.90 -23.76 7.80
C GLN A 210 -7.64 -24.90 6.81
N THR A 211 -7.27 -24.57 5.58
CA THR A 211 -6.93 -25.55 4.54
C THR A 211 -5.47 -25.99 4.56
N ARG A 212 -4.63 -25.42 5.42
CA ARG A 212 -3.18 -25.69 5.52
C ARG A 212 -2.48 -25.56 4.16
N SER A 213 -2.85 -24.53 3.42
CA SER A 213 -2.25 -24.24 2.12
C SER A 213 -0.73 -24.03 2.22
N ASP A 214 0.00 -24.26 1.12
CA ASP A 214 1.46 -24.08 1.09
C ASP A 214 1.89 -22.67 1.52
N VAL A 215 1.12 -21.64 1.16
CA VAL A 215 1.39 -20.25 1.50
C VAL A 215 1.22 -20.01 3.01
N ALA A 216 0.21 -20.62 3.64
CA ALA A 216 0.01 -20.56 5.08
C ALA A 216 1.16 -21.23 5.84
N ILE A 217 1.59 -22.42 5.39
CA ILE A 217 2.75 -23.12 5.97
C ILE A 217 4.03 -22.30 5.80
N LEU A 218 4.25 -21.69 4.63
CA LEU A 218 5.43 -20.87 4.35
C LEU A 218 5.52 -19.65 5.28
N TYR A 219 4.40 -18.96 5.50
CA TYR A 219 4.34 -17.74 6.32
C TYR A 219 3.90 -17.99 7.77
N ASN A 220 3.80 -19.25 8.19
CA ASN A 220 3.48 -19.67 9.54
C ASN A 220 2.21 -18.99 10.09
N ASP A 221 1.15 -18.99 9.27
CA ASP A 221 -0.19 -18.47 9.59
C ASP A 221 -0.26 -16.98 9.94
N ARG A 222 0.78 -16.18 9.61
CA ARG A 222 0.84 -14.75 9.91
C ARG A 222 0.79 -13.91 8.65
N SER A 223 -0.23 -13.06 8.52
CA SER A 223 -0.42 -12.13 7.38
C SER A 223 -0.07 -12.82 6.06
N VAL A 224 -0.73 -13.96 5.82
CA VAL A 224 -0.28 -15.00 4.88
C VAL A 224 -0.23 -14.43 3.45
N LEU A 225 -1.30 -13.76 3.05
CA LEU A 225 -1.43 -13.13 1.75
C LEU A 225 -0.54 -11.88 1.64
N GLU A 226 -0.51 -11.03 2.66
CA GLU A 226 0.25 -9.78 2.63
C GLU A 226 1.77 -10.03 2.54
N ASN A 227 2.27 -11.07 3.23
CA ASN A 227 3.64 -11.53 3.05
C ASN A 227 3.89 -12.07 1.63
N HIS A 228 2.92 -12.79 1.06
CA HIS A 228 3.02 -13.29 -0.32
C HIS A 228 3.12 -12.14 -1.32
N HIS A 229 2.22 -11.16 -1.24
CA HIS A 229 2.14 -10.02 -2.16
C HIS A 229 3.48 -9.30 -2.27
N VAL A 230 4.04 -8.88 -1.13
CA VAL A 230 5.32 -8.17 -1.11
C VAL A 230 6.48 -9.08 -1.53
N SER A 231 6.53 -10.32 -1.06
CA SER A 231 7.61 -11.26 -1.41
C SER A 231 7.65 -11.56 -2.91
N ALA A 232 6.49 -11.82 -3.52
CA ALA A 232 6.34 -12.14 -4.93
C ALA A 232 6.67 -10.92 -5.82
N ALA A 233 6.22 -9.72 -5.47
CA ALA A 233 6.53 -8.51 -6.23
C ALA A 233 8.04 -8.19 -6.24
N TYR A 234 8.73 -8.33 -5.10
CA TYR A 234 10.19 -8.16 -5.06
C TYR A 234 10.95 -9.28 -5.78
N ARG A 235 10.35 -10.47 -5.91
CA ARG A 235 10.93 -11.58 -6.68
C ARG A 235 10.93 -11.27 -8.18
N LEU A 236 9.90 -10.60 -8.71
CA LEU A 236 9.90 -10.13 -10.10
C LEU A 236 11.14 -9.26 -10.40
N MET A 237 11.45 -8.34 -9.48
CA MET A 237 12.61 -7.44 -9.62
C MET A 237 13.98 -8.11 -9.44
N GLN A 238 14.04 -9.43 -9.26
CA GLN A 238 15.30 -10.17 -9.39
C GLN A 238 15.74 -10.32 -10.86
N GLU A 239 14.78 -10.28 -11.80
CA GLU A 239 15.08 -10.20 -13.22
C GLU A 239 15.44 -8.76 -13.60
N GLU A 240 16.56 -8.58 -14.31
CA GLU A 240 17.12 -7.26 -14.61
C GLU A 240 16.15 -6.38 -15.41
N GLU A 241 15.38 -6.99 -16.32
CA GLU A 241 14.38 -6.31 -17.16
C GLU A 241 13.17 -5.81 -16.37
N MET A 242 12.92 -6.33 -15.16
CA MET A 242 11.80 -5.91 -14.30
C MET A 242 12.28 -5.08 -13.11
N ASN A 243 13.59 -4.91 -12.93
CA ASN A 243 14.12 -4.22 -11.77
C ASN A 243 14.00 -2.69 -11.91
N ILE A 244 12.86 -2.14 -11.48
CA ILE A 244 12.61 -0.70 -11.47
C ILE A 244 13.44 0.06 -10.41
N LEU A 245 14.09 -0.66 -9.48
CA LEU A 245 14.85 -0.10 -8.37
C LEU A 245 16.37 -0.22 -8.56
N ALA A 246 16.82 -0.66 -9.75
CA ALA A 246 18.21 -1.00 -10.03
C ALA A 246 19.20 0.16 -9.78
N ASN A 247 18.73 1.40 -9.95
CA ASN A 247 19.56 2.60 -9.84
C ASN A 247 19.46 3.31 -8.47
N LEU A 248 18.71 2.75 -7.52
CA LEU A 248 18.68 3.28 -6.15
C LEU A 248 20.04 3.11 -5.47
N THR A 249 20.37 4.03 -4.57
CA THR A 249 21.48 3.80 -3.64
C THR A 249 21.13 2.65 -2.68
N LYS A 250 22.14 2.07 -2.04
CA LYS A 250 21.91 0.99 -1.06
C LYS A 250 21.05 1.44 0.12
N ASP A 251 21.18 2.69 0.53
CA ASP A 251 20.41 3.24 1.65
C ASP A 251 18.96 3.52 1.23
N ASP A 252 18.75 4.16 0.08
CA ASP A 252 17.41 4.38 -0.47
C ASP A 252 16.66 3.06 -0.69
N TRP A 253 17.35 2.03 -1.23
CA TRP A 253 16.75 0.72 -1.44
C TRP A 253 16.31 0.08 -0.12
N ARG A 254 17.14 0.18 0.93
CA ARG A 254 16.82 -0.38 2.25
C ARG A 254 15.66 0.34 2.90
N GLU A 255 15.63 1.66 2.82
CA GLU A 255 14.57 2.49 3.36
C GLU A 255 13.25 2.24 2.62
N LEU A 256 13.25 2.31 1.29
CA LEU A 256 12.07 2.01 0.46
C LEU A 256 11.55 0.60 0.73
N ARG A 257 12.42 -0.40 0.81
CA ARG A 257 12.01 -1.77 1.13
C ARG A 257 11.35 -1.86 2.50
N SER A 258 11.89 -1.18 3.51
CA SER A 258 11.30 -1.16 4.85
C SER A 258 9.91 -0.54 4.83
N LEU A 259 9.75 0.63 4.18
CA LEU A 259 8.48 1.34 4.08
C LEU A 259 7.43 0.49 3.35
N VAL A 260 7.78 -0.09 2.21
CA VAL A 260 6.86 -0.89 1.40
C VAL A 260 6.41 -2.16 2.14
N ILE A 261 7.32 -2.86 2.81
CA ILE A 261 6.95 -4.04 3.62
C ILE A 261 5.99 -3.64 4.74
N GLU A 262 6.27 -2.55 5.44
CA GLU A 262 5.42 -2.08 6.54
C GLU A 262 4.03 -1.68 6.05
N MET A 263 3.94 -0.96 4.92
CA MET A 263 2.66 -0.54 4.33
C MET A 263 1.83 -1.72 3.84
N VAL A 264 2.44 -2.66 3.09
CA VAL A 264 1.70 -3.84 2.58
C VAL A 264 1.28 -4.76 3.73
N LEU A 265 2.14 -5.03 4.73
CA LEU A 265 1.70 -5.81 5.89
C LEU A 265 0.62 -5.09 6.72
N SER A 266 0.53 -3.77 6.61
CA SER A 266 -0.52 -2.99 7.26
C SER A 266 -1.87 -3.05 6.54
N THR A 267 -1.96 -3.70 5.36
CA THR A 267 -3.26 -3.95 4.71
C THR A 267 -3.95 -5.21 5.26
N ASP A 268 -3.28 -5.99 6.12
CA ASP A 268 -3.91 -7.10 6.84
C ASP A 268 -5.00 -6.55 7.77
N MET A 269 -6.25 -6.89 7.44
CA MET A 269 -7.43 -6.38 8.14
C MET A 269 -7.48 -6.79 9.61
N SER A 270 -6.79 -7.87 10.02
CA SER A 270 -6.66 -8.23 11.43
C SER A 270 -5.90 -7.20 12.27
N GLY A 271 -5.16 -6.29 11.63
CA GLY A 271 -4.46 -5.18 12.26
C GLY A 271 -5.27 -3.88 12.39
N HIS A 272 -6.46 -3.81 11.77
CA HIS A 272 -7.23 -2.56 11.62
C HIS A 272 -7.49 -1.83 12.94
N PHE A 273 -8.10 -2.50 13.92
CA PHE A 273 -8.45 -1.86 15.20
C PHE A 273 -7.22 -1.33 15.93
N GLN A 274 -6.11 -2.08 15.91
CA GLN A 274 -4.86 -1.64 16.50
C GLN A 274 -4.29 -0.40 15.79
N GLN A 275 -4.40 -0.31 14.46
CA GLN A 275 -3.98 0.87 13.70
C GLN A 275 -4.84 2.09 14.04
N ILE A 276 -6.16 1.94 14.07
CA ILE A 276 -7.11 3.02 14.42
C ILE A 276 -6.86 3.52 15.85
N LYS A 277 -6.70 2.61 16.82
CA LYS A 277 -6.36 2.94 18.20
C LYS A 277 -5.08 3.75 18.31
N THR A 278 -4.04 3.32 17.59
CA THR A 278 -2.74 4.02 17.56
C THR A 278 -2.91 5.43 16.98
N MET A 279 -3.65 5.57 15.87
CA MET A 279 -3.91 6.87 15.24
C MET A 279 -4.68 7.81 16.19
N ARG A 280 -5.76 7.34 16.81
CA ARG A 280 -6.55 8.13 17.78
C ARG A 280 -5.69 8.63 18.93
N HIS A 281 -4.87 7.76 19.50
CA HIS A 281 -3.96 8.12 20.58
C HIS A 281 -2.94 9.19 20.16
N THR A 282 -2.35 9.06 18.97
CA THR A 282 -1.40 10.05 18.43
C THR A 282 -2.05 11.43 18.24
N LEU A 283 -3.29 11.47 17.74
CA LEU A 283 -4.03 12.73 17.57
C LEU A 283 -4.33 13.40 18.92
N GLN A 284 -4.72 12.63 19.94
CA GLN A 284 -5.00 13.15 21.28
C GLN A 284 -3.74 13.69 21.98
N GLN A 285 -2.57 13.09 21.72
CA GLN A 285 -1.29 13.58 22.28
C GLN A 285 -0.78 14.86 21.61
N ALA A 286 -1.19 15.13 20.37
CA ALA A 286 -0.79 16.35 19.65
C ALA A 286 -1.56 17.61 20.10
N GLU A 287 -2.67 17.44 20.82
CA GLU A 287 -3.51 18.54 21.33
C GLU A 287 -3.12 19.03 22.75
N GLY A 288 -2.10 18.44 23.39
CA GLY A 288 -1.57 18.82 24.71
C GLY A 288 -0.14 19.32 24.68
#